data_AF-A0A7R9Y6L8-F1
#
_entry.id   AF-A0A7R9Y6L8-F1
#
_cell.length_a   1.000
_cell.length_b   1.000
_cell.length_c   1.000
_cell.angle_alpha   90.00
_cell.angle_beta   90.00
_cell.angle_gamma   90.00
#
_symmetry.space_group_name_H-M   'P 1'
#
loop_
_entity.id
_entity.type
_entity.pdbx_description
1 polymer ?
#
loop_
_entity_poly.entity_id
_entity_poly.type
_entity_poly.pdbx_seq_one_letter_code
_entity_poly.pdbx_strand_id
1 'polypeptide(L)'
;LLSVYMVILAIQAYMALCWWKTAHLDPGKLGDGGPRREYERAIEEVARSGTLPAALCHSCRVRRPPRSKHCRELRSCVLRFDHYCPFVQNAVGLKNQVWFFGVISSTATLCTFMFVLGCMSIHRKGATLALALGLLDFGLCAFALNGFTVFHAVLITRNVTTNEYVNHHRLSYMTKANGRMSSKFSKGVFQNWLTWFSCEDDSAYEGAVPSHALTKRAAHLQGSAGEPAAKGGGAPTVVPLAGTNFAKMSDLKSGLLENLTQMAAQASASGGGAAAGADAEHMQELLRLATE
;
A
#
# COMPACT_ATOMS: atom_id res chain seq x y z
N LEU A 1 12.93 -37.80 -16.22
CA LEU A 1 12.19 -36.81 -17.05
C LEU A 1 10.81 -36.53 -16.46
N LEU A 2 9.93 -37.52 -16.30
CA LEU A 2 8.61 -37.33 -15.70
C LEU A 2 8.65 -36.64 -14.33
N SER A 3 9.54 -37.07 -13.42
CA SER A 3 9.73 -36.42 -12.11
C SER A 3 10.10 -34.94 -12.19
N VAL A 4 10.99 -34.57 -13.13
CA VAL A 4 11.40 -33.17 -13.35
C VAL A 4 10.23 -32.33 -13.85
N TYR A 5 9.45 -32.86 -14.80
CA TYR A 5 8.25 -32.18 -15.28
C TYR A 5 7.22 -31.97 -14.17
N MET A 6 7.00 -32.96 -13.31
CA MET A 6 6.08 -32.82 -12.17
C MET A 6 6.54 -31.72 -11.19
N VAL A 7 7.85 -31.58 -10.95
CA VAL A 7 8.39 -30.49 -10.12
C VAL A 7 8.14 -29.13 -10.77
N ILE A 8 8.40 -28.99 -12.08
CA ILE A 8 8.13 -27.73 -12.81
C ILE A 8 6.66 -27.36 -12.73
N LEU A 9 5.76 -28.32 -12.99
CA LEU A 9 4.33 -28.11 -12.93
C LEU A 9 3.84 -27.73 -11.53
N ALA A 10 4.40 -28.36 -10.49
CA ALA A 10 4.06 -28.02 -9.10
C ALA A 10 4.47 -26.58 -8.75
N ILE A 11 5.69 -26.15 -9.13
CA ILE A 11 6.16 -24.78 -8.92
C ILE A 11 5.28 -23.79 -9.70
N GLN A 12 4.96 -24.08 -10.96
CA GLN A 12 4.10 -23.25 -11.80
C GLN A 12 2.67 -23.14 -11.24
N ALA A 13 2.09 -24.24 -10.76
CA ALA A 13 0.78 -24.23 -10.13
C ALA A 13 0.75 -23.38 -8.86
N TYR A 14 1.77 -23.49 -8.02
CA TYR A 14 1.91 -22.66 -6.82
C TYR A 14 2.12 -21.18 -7.17
N MET A 15 2.98 -20.88 -8.14
CA MET A 15 3.22 -19.53 -8.65
C MET A 15 1.94 -18.91 -9.20
N ALA A 16 1.18 -19.66 -10.02
CA ALA A 16 -0.10 -19.22 -10.58
C ALA A 16 -1.15 -18.94 -9.49
N LEU A 17 -1.24 -19.82 -8.47
CA LEU A 17 -2.11 -19.59 -7.32
C LEU A 17 -1.75 -18.31 -6.57
N CYS A 18 -0.46 -18.10 -6.30
CA CYS A 18 0.03 -16.91 -5.61
C CYS A 18 -0.21 -15.64 -6.44
N TRP A 19 0.01 -15.71 -7.76
CA TRP A 19 -0.23 -14.58 -8.66
C TRP A 19 -1.72 -14.24 -8.68
N TRP A 20 -2.59 -15.25 -8.86
CA TRP A 20 -4.03 -15.06 -8.87
C TRP A 20 -4.51 -14.42 -7.57
N LYS A 21 -4.05 -14.92 -6.42
CA LYS A 21 -4.40 -14.35 -5.10
C LYS A 21 -3.87 -12.93 -4.93
N THR A 22 -2.66 -12.63 -5.38
CA THR A 22 -2.11 -11.27 -5.29
C THR A 22 -2.91 -10.29 -6.15
N ALA A 23 -3.27 -10.70 -7.37
CA ALA A 23 -4.00 -9.88 -8.33
C ALA A 23 -5.46 -9.64 -7.92
N HIS A 24 -6.14 -10.64 -7.35
CA HIS A 24 -7.59 -10.58 -7.16
C HIS A 24 -8.04 -10.36 -5.71
N LEU A 25 -7.20 -10.63 -4.71
CA LEU A 25 -7.57 -10.35 -3.32
C LEU A 25 -7.53 -8.84 -3.04
N ASP A 26 -8.45 -8.39 -2.18
CA ASP A 26 -8.41 -7.06 -1.60
C ASP A 26 -7.05 -6.84 -0.93
N PRO A 27 -6.24 -5.84 -1.32
CA PRO A 27 -4.96 -5.57 -0.69
C PRO A 27 -5.08 -4.99 0.73
N GLY A 28 -6.30 -4.69 1.19
CA GLY A 28 -6.58 -3.98 2.43
C GLY A 28 -7.04 -2.56 2.14
N LYS A 29 -7.93 -2.36 1.17
CA LYS A 29 -8.53 -1.06 0.87
C LYS A 29 -9.32 -0.56 2.08
N LEU A 30 -9.07 0.67 2.49
CA LEU A 30 -9.97 1.43 3.33
C LEU A 30 -11.15 1.84 2.45
N GLY A 31 -12.33 1.27 2.70
CA GLY A 31 -13.53 1.54 1.91
C GLY A 31 -13.87 3.04 1.84
N ASP A 32 -14.70 3.38 0.85
CA ASP A 32 -15.15 4.75 0.62
C ASP A 32 -16.01 5.20 1.82
N GLY A 33 -15.48 6.11 2.64
CA GLY A 33 -16.20 6.65 3.79
C GLY A 33 -15.84 6.02 5.14
N GLY A 34 -14.54 5.98 5.46
CA GLY A 34 -14.13 6.04 6.88
C GLY A 34 -14.92 7.14 7.60
N PRO A 35 -15.14 7.03 8.93
CA PRO A 35 -16.12 7.87 9.62
C PRO A 35 -15.88 9.34 9.27
N ARG A 36 -16.76 9.95 8.47
CA ARG A 36 -16.61 11.31 7.94
C ARG A 36 -16.33 12.32 9.04
N ARG A 37 -16.92 12.06 10.21
CA ARG A 37 -16.71 12.79 11.46
C ARG A 37 -15.26 12.75 11.96
N GLU A 38 -14.54 11.66 11.79
CA GLU A 38 -13.12 11.55 12.16
C GLU A 38 -12.23 12.37 11.22
N TYR A 39 -12.55 12.38 9.93
CA TYR A 39 -11.89 13.26 8.96
C TYR A 39 -12.17 14.74 9.25
N GLU A 40 -13.42 15.11 9.55
CA GLU A 40 -13.82 16.46 9.94
C GLU A 40 -13.10 16.90 11.24
N ARG A 41 -13.09 16.06 12.29
CA ARG A 41 -12.34 16.33 13.53
C ARG A 41 -10.84 16.49 13.29
N ALA A 42 -10.27 15.68 12.41
CA ALA A 42 -8.86 15.77 12.09
C ALA A 42 -8.53 17.08 11.36
N ILE A 43 -9.44 17.59 10.51
CA ILE A 43 -9.30 18.93 9.91
C ILE A 43 -9.37 20.02 10.98
N GLU A 44 -10.31 19.93 11.92
CA GLU A 44 -10.41 20.89 13.05
C GLU A 44 -9.18 20.85 13.96
N GLU A 45 -8.56 19.68 14.14
CA GLU A 45 -7.29 19.51 14.85
C GLU A 45 -6.16 20.23 14.10
N VAL A 46 -6.03 20.02 12.79
CA VAL A 46 -5.04 20.73 11.94
C VAL A 46 -5.22 22.24 12.03
N ALA A 47 -6.47 22.70 11.92
CA ALA A 47 -6.81 24.11 11.93
C ALA A 47 -6.42 24.80 13.26
N ARG A 48 -6.52 24.07 14.38
CA ARG A 48 -6.08 24.59 15.70
C ARG A 48 -4.58 24.47 15.93
N SER A 49 -3.94 23.41 15.46
CA SER A 49 -2.53 23.12 15.77
C SER A 49 -1.54 23.71 14.77
N GLY A 50 -2.01 24.23 13.62
CA GLY A 50 -1.17 24.73 12.53
C GLY A 50 -0.25 23.67 11.91
N THR A 51 -0.40 22.41 12.30
CA THR A 51 0.44 21.28 11.91
C THR A 51 -0.43 20.28 11.20
N LEU A 52 -0.18 20.02 9.92
CA LEU A 52 -0.82 18.90 9.22
C LEU A 52 -0.32 17.58 9.85
N PRO A 53 -1.14 16.80 10.56
CA PRO A 53 -0.86 15.38 10.74
C PRO A 53 -0.67 14.79 9.34
N ALA A 54 0.48 14.15 9.11
CA ALA A 54 0.87 13.48 7.87
C ALA A 54 -0.09 12.33 7.43
N ALA A 55 -1.24 12.23 8.07
CA ALA A 55 -2.20 11.14 8.06
C ALA A 55 -3.57 11.53 7.47
N LEU A 56 -3.77 12.67 6.81
CA LEU A 56 -5.03 12.92 6.10
C LEU A 56 -4.97 12.49 4.64
N CYS A 57 -6.10 12.02 4.10
CA CYS A 57 -6.30 11.78 2.67
C CYS A 57 -7.59 12.49 2.23
N HIS A 58 -7.45 13.54 1.43
CA HIS A 58 -8.58 14.31 0.93
C HIS A 58 -9.41 13.55 -0.11
N SER A 59 -8.76 12.76 -0.98
CA SER A 59 -9.43 11.96 -2.01
C SER A 59 -10.40 10.93 -1.42
N CYS A 60 -9.98 10.20 -0.38
CA CYS A 60 -10.83 9.23 0.30
C CYS A 60 -11.64 9.84 1.44
N ARG A 61 -11.37 11.10 1.82
CA ARG A 61 -11.93 11.78 3.00
C ARG A 61 -11.78 10.95 4.29
N VAL A 62 -10.58 10.42 4.51
CA VAL A 62 -10.26 9.61 5.70
C VAL A 62 -9.01 10.14 6.41
N ARG A 63 -8.97 9.93 7.72
CA ARG A 63 -7.72 9.93 8.48
C ARG A 63 -7.06 8.57 8.26
N ARG A 64 -5.96 8.55 7.50
CA ARG A 64 -5.14 7.38 7.18
C ARG A 64 -4.58 6.76 8.47
N PRO A 65 -4.85 5.48 8.72
CA PRO A 65 -4.15 4.75 9.77
C PRO A 65 -2.63 4.74 9.52
N PRO A 66 -1.80 4.44 10.55
CA PRO A 66 -0.36 4.31 10.39
C PRO A 66 0.00 3.39 9.21
N ARG A 67 1.11 3.67 8.51
CA ARG A 67 1.61 2.84 7.39
C ARG A 67 0.66 2.72 6.17
N SER A 68 -0.49 3.40 6.17
CA SER A 68 -1.40 3.41 5.02
C SER A 68 -1.08 4.55 4.04
N LYS A 69 -1.34 4.31 2.75
CA LYS A 69 -1.10 5.28 1.67
C LYS A 69 -2.25 5.24 0.67
N HIS A 70 -2.55 6.40 0.09
CA HIS A 70 -3.46 6.47 -1.05
C HIS A 70 -2.79 5.93 -2.31
N CYS A 71 -3.35 4.88 -2.89
CA CYS A 71 -2.95 4.35 -4.18
C CYS A 71 -3.78 5.03 -5.27
N ARG A 72 -3.13 5.80 -6.15
CA ARG A 72 -3.81 6.52 -7.23
C ARG A 72 -4.49 5.58 -8.22
N GLU A 73 -3.83 4.47 -8.57
CA GLU A 73 -4.34 3.47 -9.49
C GLU A 73 -5.61 2.79 -8.96
N LEU A 74 -5.63 2.46 -7.67
CA LEU A 74 -6.81 1.87 -7.03
C LEU A 74 -7.83 2.90 -6.54
N ARG A 75 -7.50 4.20 -6.61
CA ARG A 75 -8.26 5.34 -6.08
C ARG A 75 -8.73 5.15 -4.63
N SER A 76 -7.92 4.45 -3.84
CA SER A 76 -8.26 4.04 -2.47
C SER A 76 -7.04 4.10 -1.58
N CYS A 77 -7.23 4.42 -0.31
CA CYS A 77 -6.20 4.16 0.70
C CYS A 77 -6.07 2.66 0.94
N VAL A 78 -4.84 2.18 1.11
CA VAL A 78 -4.51 0.77 1.35
C VAL A 78 -3.73 0.66 2.66
N LEU A 79 -4.15 -0.26 3.53
CA LEU A 79 -3.49 -0.58 4.79
C LEU A 79 -2.14 -1.23 4.55
N ARG A 80 -1.15 -0.86 5.37
CA ARG A 80 0.24 -1.33 5.26
C ARG A 80 0.73 -1.33 3.80
N PHE A 81 0.54 -0.20 3.12
CA PHE A 81 0.81 -0.10 1.69
C PHE A 81 2.29 -0.33 1.40
N ASP A 82 2.59 -1.30 0.53
CA ASP A 82 3.94 -1.60 0.10
C ASP A 82 4.26 -0.89 -1.22
N HIS A 83 3.51 -1.20 -2.28
CA HIS A 83 3.61 -0.56 -3.59
C HIS A 83 2.39 -0.92 -4.46
N TYR A 84 2.25 -0.23 -5.59
CA TYR A 84 1.39 -0.71 -6.67
C TYR A 84 2.26 -1.50 -7.65
N CYS A 85 1.85 -2.73 -7.99
CA CYS A 85 2.61 -3.59 -8.87
C CYS A 85 1.88 -3.71 -10.22
N PRO A 86 2.45 -3.17 -11.32
CA PRO A 86 1.85 -3.26 -12.64
C PRO A 86 1.67 -4.70 -13.15
N PHE A 87 2.54 -5.63 -12.73
CA PHE A 87 2.51 -7.03 -13.18
C PHE A 87 1.34 -7.84 -12.61
N VAL A 88 0.77 -7.41 -11.49
CA VAL A 88 -0.43 -8.01 -10.89
C VAL A 88 -1.65 -7.10 -11.02
N GLN A 89 -1.47 -5.90 -11.57
CA GLN A 89 -2.48 -4.84 -11.72
C GLN A 89 -3.23 -4.52 -10.42
N ASN A 90 -2.56 -4.66 -9.27
CA ASN A 90 -3.12 -4.46 -7.95
C ASN A 90 -2.08 -3.84 -7.02
N ALA A 91 -2.52 -3.24 -5.91
CA ALA A 91 -1.62 -2.87 -4.84
C ALA A 91 -1.18 -4.10 -4.05
N VAL A 92 0.02 -4.03 -3.51
CA VAL A 92 0.52 -4.96 -2.50
C VAL A 92 0.38 -4.26 -1.14
N GLY A 93 -0.40 -4.86 -0.25
CA GLY A 93 -0.71 -4.33 1.07
C GLY A 93 -0.96 -5.43 2.09
N LEU A 94 -1.52 -5.05 3.23
CA LEU A 94 -1.69 -5.92 4.41
C LEU A 94 -2.25 -7.31 4.09
N LYS A 95 -3.28 -7.39 3.26
CA LYS A 95 -4.06 -8.62 3.05
C LYS A 95 -3.54 -9.53 1.93
N ASN A 96 -2.66 -9.03 1.06
CA ASN A 96 -2.15 -9.81 -0.08
C ASN A 96 -0.61 -9.87 -0.18
N GLN A 97 0.13 -9.19 0.70
CA GLN A 97 1.61 -9.21 0.73
C GLN A 97 2.21 -10.62 0.81
N VAL A 98 1.55 -11.55 1.51
CA VAL A 98 2.01 -12.95 1.62
C VAL A 98 2.02 -13.64 0.27
N TRP A 99 0.98 -13.43 -0.52
CA TRP A 99 0.87 -14.01 -1.86
C TRP A 99 1.87 -13.37 -2.81
N PHE A 100 2.12 -12.05 -2.69
CA PHE A 100 3.13 -11.37 -3.51
C PHE A 100 4.53 -11.94 -3.27
N PHE A 101 4.93 -12.16 -2.01
CA PHE A 101 6.19 -12.83 -1.72
C PHE A 101 6.24 -14.26 -2.28
N GLY A 102 5.11 -14.97 -2.25
CA GLY A 102 4.96 -16.27 -2.91
C GLY A 102 5.22 -16.21 -4.41
N VAL A 103 4.71 -15.18 -5.11
CA VAL A 103 4.99 -14.96 -6.54
C VAL A 103 6.48 -14.79 -6.78
N ILE A 104 7.13 -13.84 -6.10
CA ILE A 104 8.54 -13.51 -6.39
C ILE A 104 9.47 -14.67 -6.02
N SER A 105 9.23 -15.35 -4.89
CA SER A 105 10.07 -16.46 -4.43
C SER A 105 9.90 -17.73 -5.28
N SER A 106 8.67 -18.06 -5.69
CA SER A 106 8.42 -19.19 -6.58
C SER A 106 8.95 -18.95 -7.99
N THR A 107 8.82 -17.72 -8.52
CA THR A 107 9.40 -17.35 -9.82
C THR A 107 10.93 -17.40 -9.77
N ALA A 108 11.55 -16.88 -8.70
CA ALA A 108 12.99 -17.00 -8.48
C ALA A 108 13.43 -18.48 -8.43
N THR A 109 12.68 -19.32 -7.73
CA THR A 109 12.94 -20.76 -7.62
C THR A 109 12.85 -21.45 -8.98
N LEU A 110 11.82 -21.15 -9.78
CA LEU A 110 11.65 -21.69 -11.14
C LEU A 110 12.81 -21.27 -12.04
N CYS A 111 13.20 -19.99 -12.03
CA CYS A 111 14.32 -19.49 -12.85
C CYS A 111 15.64 -20.16 -12.46
N THR A 112 15.94 -20.26 -11.16
CA THR A 112 17.13 -20.97 -10.66
C THR A 112 17.11 -22.44 -11.08
N PHE A 113 15.96 -23.11 -10.96
CA PHE A 113 15.82 -24.51 -11.35
C PHE A 113 16.06 -24.72 -12.86
N MET A 114 15.46 -23.88 -13.71
CA MET A 114 15.67 -23.92 -15.16
C MET A 114 17.11 -23.62 -15.55
N PHE A 115 17.76 -22.66 -14.88
CA PHE A 115 19.18 -22.36 -15.09
C PHE A 115 20.07 -23.59 -14.77
N VAL A 116 19.85 -24.26 -13.63
CA VAL A 116 20.59 -25.47 -13.26
C VAL A 116 20.38 -26.59 -14.28
N LEU A 117 19.12 -26.83 -14.71
CA LEU A 117 18.83 -27.83 -15.74
C LEU A 117 19.50 -27.49 -17.08
N GLY A 118 19.55 -26.20 -17.45
CA GLY A 118 20.26 -25.70 -18.62
C GLY A 118 21.76 -26.01 -18.55
N CYS A 119 22.42 -25.67 -17.44
CA CYS A 119 23.83 -26.00 -17.20
C CYS A 119 24.10 -27.51 -17.31
N MET A 120 23.25 -28.34 -16.69
CA MET A 120 23.37 -29.80 -16.77
C MET A 120 23.19 -30.33 -18.20
N SER A 121 22.25 -29.75 -18.96
CA SER A 121 22.02 -30.13 -20.36
C SER A 121 23.23 -29.81 -21.23
N ILE A 122 23.78 -28.61 -21.10
CA ILE A 122 24.99 -28.18 -21.82
C ILE A 122 26.19 -29.08 -21.46
N HIS A 123 26.38 -29.38 -20.17
CA HIS A 123 27.48 -30.23 -19.73
C HIS A 123 27.40 -31.65 -20.32
N ARG A 124 26.19 -32.20 -20.49
CA ARG A 124 25.99 -33.57 -20.97
C ARG A 124 25.93 -33.71 -22.49
N LYS A 125 25.36 -32.73 -23.18
CA LYS A 125 25.02 -32.82 -24.62
C LYS A 125 25.74 -31.79 -25.49
N GLY A 126 26.52 -30.89 -24.87
CA GLY A 126 27.10 -29.74 -25.53
C GLY A 126 26.12 -28.56 -25.60
N ALA A 127 26.66 -27.37 -25.87
CA ALA A 127 25.88 -26.15 -26.02
C ALA A 127 25.29 -26.06 -27.44
N THR A 128 24.02 -25.69 -27.51
CA THR A 128 23.42 -25.13 -28.73
C THR A 128 23.15 -23.65 -28.51
N LEU A 129 23.05 -22.86 -29.59
CA LEU A 129 22.72 -21.44 -29.47
C LEU A 129 21.42 -21.20 -28.68
N ALA A 130 20.39 -22.02 -28.93
CA ALA A 130 19.13 -21.93 -28.20
C ALA A 130 19.30 -22.20 -26.69
N LEU A 131 20.09 -23.21 -26.32
CA LEU A 131 20.39 -23.49 -24.91
C LEU A 131 21.22 -22.37 -24.27
N ALA A 132 22.17 -21.80 -24.98
CA ALA A 132 22.99 -20.70 -24.48
C ALA A 132 22.15 -19.42 -24.25
N LEU A 133 21.27 -19.08 -25.19
CA LEU A 133 20.35 -17.94 -25.05
C LEU A 133 19.35 -18.15 -23.92
N GLY A 134 18.75 -19.34 -23.83
CA GLY A 134 17.86 -19.68 -22.72
C GLY A 134 18.57 -19.66 -21.37
N LEU A 135 19.83 -20.12 -21.30
CA LEU A 135 20.62 -20.08 -20.07
C LEU A 135 20.93 -18.63 -19.64
N LEU A 136 21.25 -17.75 -20.59
CA LEU A 136 21.45 -16.33 -20.33
C LEU A 136 20.18 -15.69 -19.77
N ASP A 137 19.03 -15.94 -20.40
CA ASP A 137 17.74 -15.41 -19.97
C ASP A 137 17.34 -15.89 -18.57
N PHE A 138 17.34 -17.21 -18.34
CA PHE A 138 17.03 -17.77 -17.02
C PHE A 138 18.06 -17.40 -15.96
N GLY A 139 19.33 -17.24 -16.33
CA GLY A 139 20.39 -16.78 -15.43
C GLY A 139 20.20 -15.35 -14.98
N LEU A 140 19.89 -14.44 -15.90
CA LEU A 140 19.59 -13.04 -15.60
C LEU A 140 18.32 -12.92 -14.75
N CYS A 141 17.26 -13.63 -15.13
CA CYS A 141 16.01 -13.67 -14.38
C CYS A 141 16.23 -14.24 -12.97
N ALA A 142 16.99 -15.33 -12.82
CA ALA A 142 17.33 -15.91 -11.53
C ALA A 142 18.10 -14.89 -10.66
N PHE A 143 19.14 -14.24 -11.20
CA PHE A 143 19.89 -13.24 -10.45
C PHE A 143 18.99 -12.11 -9.95
N ALA A 144 18.21 -11.49 -10.84
CA ALA A 144 17.34 -10.38 -10.49
C ALA A 144 16.27 -10.76 -9.46
N LEU A 145 15.57 -11.88 -9.68
CA LEU A 145 14.47 -12.30 -8.82
C LEU A 145 14.92 -12.85 -7.46
N ASN A 146 16.08 -13.51 -7.39
CA ASN A 146 16.66 -13.89 -6.10
C ASN A 146 17.08 -12.64 -5.32
N GLY A 147 17.71 -11.65 -5.96
CA GLY A 147 18.03 -10.37 -5.34
C GLY A 147 16.78 -9.66 -4.80
N PHE A 148 15.71 -9.63 -5.59
CA PHE A 148 14.43 -9.03 -5.18
C PHE A 148 13.76 -9.80 -4.03
N THR A 149 13.82 -11.14 -4.05
CA THR A 149 13.33 -11.99 -2.96
C THR A 149 14.09 -11.75 -1.66
N VAL A 150 15.42 -11.65 -1.72
CA VAL A 150 16.27 -11.33 -0.57
C VAL A 150 15.97 -9.93 -0.05
N PHE A 151 15.80 -8.95 -0.93
CA PHE A 151 15.40 -7.59 -0.55
C PHE A 151 14.09 -7.60 0.25
N HIS A 152 13.04 -8.25 -0.24
CA HIS A 152 11.77 -8.37 0.49
C HIS A 152 11.91 -9.17 1.79
N ALA A 153 12.71 -10.23 1.83
CA ALA A 153 12.99 -10.98 3.07
C ALA A 153 13.66 -10.09 4.13
N VAL A 154 14.57 -9.20 3.73
CA VAL A 154 15.20 -8.22 4.63
C VAL A 154 14.18 -7.20 5.13
N LEU A 155 13.28 -6.73 4.27
CA LEU A 155 12.18 -5.84 4.63
C LEU A 155 11.25 -6.48 5.67
N ILE A 156 10.84 -7.74 5.45
CA ILE A 156 10.03 -8.54 6.39
C ILE A 156 10.76 -8.67 7.73
N THR A 157 12.04 -9.04 7.68
CA THR A 157 12.89 -9.18 8.88
C THR A 157 12.96 -7.92 9.73
N ARG A 158 12.84 -6.73 9.11
CA ARG A 158 12.85 -5.43 9.79
C ARG A 158 11.46 -4.85 10.06
N ASN A 159 10.40 -5.54 9.64
CA ASN A 159 9.03 -5.02 9.64
C ASN A 159 8.91 -3.63 8.98
N VAL A 160 9.50 -3.50 7.79
CA VAL A 160 9.49 -2.29 6.96
C VAL A 160 8.85 -2.65 5.61
N THR A 161 7.97 -1.81 5.09
CA THR A 161 7.45 -1.91 3.72
C THR A 161 8.40 -1.23 2.74
N THR A 162 8.35 -1.59 1.46
CA THR A 162 9.08 -0.92 0.37
C THR A 162 8.78 0.57 0.34
N ASN A 163 7.51 0.95 0.54
CA ASN A 163 7.12 2.35 0.63
C ASN A 163 7.79 3.07 1.82
N GLU A 164 7.85 2.45 3.00
CA GLU A 164 8.54 3.01 4.16
C GLU A 164 10.06 3.09 3.92
N TYR A 165 10.65 2.08 3.29
CA TYR A 165 12.07 2.05 2.94
C TYR A 165 12.45 3.20 2.00
N VAL A 166 11.68 3.40 0.93
CA VAL A 166 11.91 4.47 -0.06
C VAL A 166 11.64 5.84 0.54
N ASN A 167 10.57 5.99 1.33
CA ASN A 167 10.14 7.27 1.90
C ASN A 167 10.62 7.51 3.33
N HIS A 168 11.63 6.77 3.81
CA HIS A 168 12.07 6.81 5.22
C HIS A 168 12.42 8.22 5.70
N HIS A 169 13.01 9.05 4.83
CA HIS A 169 13.37 10.43 5.13
C HIS A 169 12.17 11.33 5.48
N ARG A 170 10.94 10.94 5.10
CA ARG A 170 9.69 11.67 5.39
C ARG A 170 8.96 11.15 6.62
N LEU A 171 9.41 10.04 7.19
CA LEU A 171 8.72 9.33 8.25
C LEU A 171 9.45 9.55 9.58
N SER A 172 8.90 10.40 10.43
CA SER A 172 9.49 10.75 11.74
C SER A 172 9.67 9.57 12.68
N TYR A 173 8.92 8.47 12.48
CA TYR A 173 9.05 7.24 13.26
C TYR A 173 10.08 6.24 12.72
N MET A 174 10.74 6.55 11.61
CA MET A 174 11.83 5.76 11.06
C MET A 174 13.15 6.36 11.55
N THR A 175 13.95 5.57 12.26
CA THR A 175 15.27 6.00 12.73
C THR A 175 16.35 5.29 11.93
N LYS A 176 17.45 5.99 11.65
CA LYS A 176 18.62 5.42 10.97
C LYS A 176 19.79 5.45 11.96
N ALA A 177 20.08 4.32 12.57
CA ALA A 177 21.22 4.15 13.49
C ALA A 177 22.27 3.26 12.82
N ASN A 178 23.53 3.71 12.74
CA ASN A 178 24.64 2.97 12.14
C ASN A 178 24.36 2.45 10.71
N GLY A 179 23.72 3.27 9.89
CA GLY A 179 23.32 2.91 8.51
C GLY A 179 22.17 1.91 8.42
N ARG A 180 21.67 1.37 9.55
CA ARG A 180 20.53 0.46 9.61
C ARG A 180 19.25 1.23 9.88
N MET A 181 18.25 0.97 9.06
CA MET A 181 16.91 1.52 9.22
C MET A 181 16.16 0.71 10.27
N SER A 182 15.66 1.38 11.31
CA SER A 182 14.85 0.80 12.37
C SER A 182 13.44 1.34 12.29
N SER A 183 12.47 0.43 12.34
CA SER A 183 11.05 0.72 12.38
C SER A 183 10.53 0.51 13.80
N LYS A 184 9.74 1.46 14.30
CA LYS A 184 9.03 1.31 15.58
C LYS A 184 8.12 0.08 15.65
N PHE A 185 7.78 -0.51 14.49
CA PHE A 185 6.93 -1.69 14.38
C PHE A 185 7.72 -3.00 14.44
N SER A 186 9.05 -2.97 14.48
CA SER A 186 9.87 -4.18 14.58
C SER A 186 9.76 -4.80 15.99
N LYS A 187 9.34 -6.06 16.06
CA LYS A 187 9.18 -6.85 17.29
C LYS A 187 10.26 -7.95 17.44
N GLY A 188 11.32 -7.88 16.64
CA GLY A 188 12.35 -8.91 16.53
C GLY A 188 12.11 -9.85 15.35
N VAL A 189 13.17 -10.51 14.87
CA VAL A 189 13.17 -11.27 13.60
C VAL A 189 12.02 -12.28 13.56
N PHE A 190 11.96 -13.20 14.52
CA PHE A 190 10.94 -14.25 14.53
C PHE A 190 9.51 -13.69 14.57
N GLN A 191 9.24 -12.73 15.45
CA GLN A 191 7.91 -12.13 15.59
C GLN A 191 7.51 -11.33 14.34
N ASN A 192 8.46 -10.66 13.69
CA ASN A 192 8.21 -9.94 12.45
C ASN A 192 7.75 -10.89 11.33
N TRP A 193 8.39 -12.05 11.20
CA TRP A 193 7.98 -13.06 10.23
C TRP A 193 6.62 -13.68 10.58
N LEU A 194 6.38 -14.02 11.85
CA LEU A 194 5.12 -14.60 12.31
C LEU A 194 3.94 -13.68 12.03
N THR A 195 4.02 -12.42 12.48
CA THR A 195 2.97 -11.40 12.29
C THR A 195 2.72 -11.11 10.81
N TRP A 196 3.78 -11.07 10.00
CA TRP A 196 3.68 -10.87 8.56
C TRP A 196 2.93 -12.02 7.86
N PHE A 197 3.22 -13.28 8.21
CA PHE A 197 2.53 -14.45 7.65
C PHE A 197 1.08 -14.59 8.14
N SER A 198 0.80 -14.23 9.39
CA SER A 198 -0.56 -14.21 9.91
C SER A 198 -1.46 -13.17 9.22
N CYS A 199 -0.88 -12.22 8.46
CA CYS A 199 -1.57 -11.02 7.98
C CYS A 199 -2.27 -10.26 9.14
N GLU A 200 -1.76 -10.44 10.36
CA GLU A 200 -2.21 -9.73 11.54
C GLU A 200 -1.40 -8.43 11.62
N ASP A 201 -2.08 -7.30 11.71
CA ASP A 201 -1.50 -6.13 12.37
C ASP A 201 -2.23 -5.98 13.70
N ASP A 202 -1.68 -6.66 14.70
CA ASP A 202 -1.20 -6.08 15.96
C ASP A 202 -1.59 -4.61 16.19
N SER A 203 -2.54 -4.32 17.09
CA SER A 203 -2.79 -3.07 17.86
C SER A 203 -2.73 -1.67 17.20
N ALA A 204 -1.91 -1.43 16.19
CA ALA A 204 -1.74 -0.19 15.45
C ALA A 204 -2.95 0.21 14.58
N TYR A 205 -3.84 -0.75 14.28
CA TYR A 205 -5.12 -0.50 13.61
C TYR A 205 -6.34 -0.63 14.54
N GLU A 206 -6.14 -1.00 15.81
CA GLU A 206 -7.23 -1.00 16.80
C GLU A 206 -7.77 0.42 16.95
N GLY A 207 -9.07 0.60 16.70
CA GLY A 207 -9.74 1.90 16.72
C GLY A 207 -9.65 2.72 15.43
N ALA A 208 -8.72 2.44 14.52
CA ALA A 208 -8.55 3.19 13.26
C ALA A 208 -9.31 2.55 12.07
N VAL A 209 -9.69 1.29 12.19
CA VAL A 209 -10.46 0.55 11.17
C VAL A 209 -11.60 -0.20 11.88
N PRO A 210 -12.86 -0.07 11.45
CA PRO A 210 -13.97 -0.83 12.00
C PRO A 210 -13.65 -2.34 11.98
N SER A 211 -13.87 -3.06 13.08
CA SER A 211 -13.40 -4.46 13.23
C SER A 211 -13.89 -5.38 12.10
N HIS A 212 -15.05 -5.09 11.50
CA HIS A 212 -15.62 -5.83 10.37
C HIS A 212 -14.81 -5.76 9.05
N ALA A 213 -13.94 -4.76 8.88
CA ALA A 213 -13.10 -4.60 7.69
C ALA A 213 -11.77 -5.38 7.77
N LEU A 214 -11.37 -5.79 8.99
CA LEU A 214 -10.16 -6.57 9.26
C LEU A 214 -10.44 -8.09 9.32
N THR A 215 -11.63 -8.53 9.76
CA THR A 215 -11.93 -9.95 10.07
C THR A 215 -12.61 -10.80 8.98
N LYS A 216 -12.59 -10.42 7.69
CA LYS A 216 -13.08 -11.32 6.62
C LYS A 216 -12.09 -12.43 6.23
N ARG A 217 -11.60 -13.19 7.21
CA ARG A 217 -10.92 -14.49 7.00
C ARG A 217 -11.37 -15.59 7.97
N ALA A 218 -12.05 -15.25 9.08
CA ALA A 218 -12.58 -16.25 10.01
C ALA A 218 -13.94 -16.84 9.58
N ALA A 219 -14.77 -16.08 8.86
CA ALA A 219 -16.12 -16.52 8.51
C ALA A 219 -16.20 -17.47 7.28
N HIS A 220 -15.14 -17.54 6.45
CA HIS A 220 -15.21 -18.31 5.20
C HIS A 220 -14.86 -19.80 5.33
N LEU A 221 -14.51 -20.27 6.53
CA LEU A 221 -14.24 -21.68 6.83
C LEU A 221 -15.36 -22.37 7.65
N GLN A 222 -16.44 -21.66 7.99
CA GLN A 222 -17.54 -22.21 8.81
C GLN A 222 -18.95 -22.05 8.21
N GLY A 223 -19.08 -21.62 6.95
CA GLY A 223 -20.39 -21.40 6.32
C GLY A 223 -20.44 -21.86 4.88
N SER A 224 -20.33 -23.17 4.64
CA SER A 224 -20.66 -23.79 3.35
C SER A 224 -21.41 -25.11 3.60
N ALA A 225 -22.61 -24.98 4.14
CA ALA A 225 -23.64 -26.00 4.05
C ALA A 225 -25.00 -25.28 3.87
N GLY A 226 -25.70 -25.59 2.77
CA GLY A 226 -27.15 -25.36 2.63
C GLY A 226 -27.62 -24.20 1.74
N GLU A 227 -27.62 -24.41 0.41
CA GLU A 227 -28.81 -24.40 -0.49
C GLU A 227 -29.74 -23.14 -0.64
N PRO A 228 -30.64 -23.07 -1.65
CA PRO A 228 -30.43 -22.18 -2.79
C PRO A 228 -31.48 -21.06 -2.99
N ALA A 229 -31.14 -20.21 -3.97
CA ALA A 229 -31.87 -19.10 -4.59
C ALA A 229 -33.42 -19.05 -4.46
N ALA A 230 -33.92 -17.89 -4.03
CA ALA A 230 -35.28 -17.41 -4.33
C ALA A 230 -35.21 -16.00 -4.96
N LYS A 231 -35.78 -15.90 -6.16
CA LYS A 231 -36.03 -14.66 -6.91
C LYS A 231 -37.11 -13.83 -6.19
N GLY A 232 -36.94 -12.51 -6.17
CA GLY A 232 -38.01 -11.57 -5.79
C GLY A 232 -37.61 -10.14 -6.11
N GLY A 233 -38.26 -9.54 -7.10
CA GLY A 233 -38.01 -8.18 -7.56
C GLY A 233 -38.50 -7.09 -6.59
N GLY A 234 -37.91 -5.91 -6.72
CA GLY A 234 -38.33 -4.69 -6.05
C GLY A 234 -37.27 -3.60 -6.24
N ALA A 235 -37.56 -2.62 -7.09
CA ALA A 235 -36.74 -1.42 -7.24
C ALA A 235 -36.73 -0.63 -5.91
N PRO A 236 -35.59 -0.05 -5.47
CA PRO A 236 -35.59 0.77 -4.27
C PRO A 236 -36.02 2.20 -4.62
N THR A 237 -37.06 2.63 -3.91
CA THR A 237 -37.61 3.96 -3.80
C THR A 237 -36.54 4.97 -3.36
N VAL A 238 -36.49 6.11 -4.06
CA VAL A 238 -35.66 7.26 -3.72
C VAL A 238 -36.22 7.93 -2.47
N VAL A 239 -35.45 7.98 -1.39
CA VAL A 239 -35.72 8.84 -0.22
C VAL A 239 -34.94 10.15 -0.41
N PRO A 240 -35.58 11.33 -0.44
CA PRO A 240 -34.85 12.58 -0.53
C PRO A 240 -34.39 13.00 0.87
N LEU A 241 -33.07 13.05 1.12
CA LEU A 241 -32.53 13.75 2.29
C LEU A 241 -32.33 15.22 1.94
N ALA A 242 -33.27 16.05 2.37
CA ALA A 242 -33.15 17.49 2.43
C ALA A 242 -32.10 17.91 3.49
N GLY A 243 -31.34 18.97 3.17
CA GLY A 243 -30.67 19.80 4.19
C GLY A 243 -29.16 19.55 4.40
N THR A 244 -28.32 19.92 3.43
CA THR A 244 -26.98 20.42 3.76
C THR A 244 -27.03 21.95 3.66
N ASN A 245 -26.88 22.64 4.79
CA ASN A 245 -26.88 24.09 4.84
C ASN A 245 -25.65 24.64 4.08
N PHE A 246 -25.86 25.13 2.86
CA PHE A 246 -24.87 25.85 2.05
C PHE A 246 -24.20 27.01 2.81
N ALA A 247 -24.92 27.64 3.75
CA ALA A 247 -24.41 28.73 4.60
C ALA A 247 -23.17 28.32 5.42
N LYS A 248 -23.06 27.06 5.86
CA LYS A 248 -21.92 26.61 6.68
C LYS A 248 -20.63 26.43 5.87
N MET A 249 -20.73 26.23 4.56
CA MET A 249 -19.55 26.14 3.67
C MET A 249 -19.06 27.53 3.22
N SER A 250 -19.95 28.51 3.07
CA SER A 250 -19.55 29.91 2.80
C SER A 250 -18.84 30.54 3.99
N ASP A 251 -19.27 30.24 5.21
CA ASP A 251 -18.63 30.72 6.45
C ASP A 251 -17.24 30.10 6.65
N LEU A 252 -17.06 28.85 6.21
CA LEU A 252 -15.76 28.18 6.25
C LEU A 252 -14.79 28.71 5.18
N LYS A 253 -15.31 29.04 3.99
CA LYS A 253 -14.52 29.60 2.87
C LYS A 253 -14.05 31.03 3.22
N SER A 254 -14.92 31.85 3.84
CA SER A 254 -14.58 33.21 4.28
C SER A 254 -13.55 33.22 5.43
N GLY A 255 -13.71 32.37 6.44
CA GLY A 255 -12.75 32.26 7.54
C GLY A 255 -11.36 31.74 7.11
N LEU A 256 -11.30 30.86 6.11
CA LEU A 256 -10.02 30.41 5.53
C LEU A 256 -9.33 31.54 4.74
N LEU A 257 -10.10 32.33 3.99
CA LEU A 257 -9.59 33.48 3.24
C LEU A 257 -9.07 34.58 4.16
N GLU A 258 -9.77 34.90 5.24
CA GLU A 258 -9.31 35.91 6.22
C GLU A 258 -7.99 35.50 6.87
N ASN A 259 -7.87 34.24 7.29
CA ASN A 259 -6.64 33.73 7.92
C ASN A 259 -5.45 33.72 6.94
N LEU A 260 -5.65 33.28 5.69
CA LEU A 260 -4.59 33.29 4.67
C LEU A 260 -4.16 34.73 4.32
N THR A 261 -5.10 35.67 4.30
CA THR A 261 -4.80 37.09 4.04
C THR A 261 -4.02 37.72 5.19
N GLN A 262 -4.35 37.39 6.45
CA GLN A 262 -3.59 37.84 7.62
C GLN A 262 -2.18 37.26 7.66
N MET A 263 -2.00 35.97 7.32
CA MET A 263 -0.69 35.33 7.27
C MET A 263 0.19 35.91 6.16
N ALA A 264 -0.38 36.23 4.99
CA ALA A 264 0.34 36.89 3.90
C ALA A 264 0.75 38.34 4.27
N ALA A 265 -0.10 39.08 4.99
CA ALA A 265 0.22 40.41 5.50
C ALA A 265 1.36 40.38 6.55
N GLN A 266 1.38 39.37 7.42
CA GLN A 266 2.45 39.18 8.41
C GLN A 266 3.79 38.79 7.78
N ALA A 267 3.77 37.97 6.72
CA ALA A 267 4.98 37.63 5.95
C ALA A 267 5.55 38.83 5.18
N SER A 268 4.70 39.76 4.75
CA SER A 268 5.11 40.98 4.05
C SER A 268 5.77 42.01 4.98
N ALA A 269 5.43 41.98 6.28
CA ALA A 269 5.96 42.90 7.28
C ALA A 269 7.33 42.48 7.87
N SER A 270 7.79 41.24 7.63
CA SER A 270 8.99 40.68 8.28
C SER A 270 10.32 40.84 7.50
N GLY A 271 10.31 41.52 6.35
CA GLY A 271 11.49 42.16 5.76
C GLY A 271 12.77 41.31 5.60
N GLY A 272 12.69 40.08 5.06
CA GLY A 272 13.89 39.21 4.95
C GLY A 272 13.99 38.35 3.69
N GLY A 273 14.86 38.75 2.76
CA GLY A 273 15.65 37.89 1.84
C GLY A 273 14.93 37.01 0.80
N ALA A 274 15.68 36.54 -0.20
CA ALA A 274 15.18 35.81 -1.37
C ALA A 274 14.39 34.50 -1.09
N ALA A 275 14.46 33.96 0.13
CA ALA A 275 13.64 32.82 0.56
C ALA A 275 12.17 33.21 0.85
N ALA A 276 11.91 34.44 1.29
CA ALA A 276 10.55 34.93 1.54
C ALA A 276 9.74 35.17 0.25
N GLY A 277 10.42 35.40 -0.89
CA GLY A 277 9.75 35.54 -2.20
C GLY A 277 9.13 34.25 -2.71
N ALA A 278 9.79 33.11 -2.49
CA ALA A 278 9.29 31.80 -2.89
C ALA A 278 8.10 31.33 -2.03
N ASP A 279 8.12 31.66 -0.73
CA ASP A 279 7.00 31.38 0.18
C ASP A 279 5.78 32.27 -0.09
N ALA A 280 6.00 33.52 -0.54
CA ALA A 280 4.92 34.43 -0.94
C ALA A 280 4.22 33.99 -2.25
N GLU A 281 4.98 33.54 -3.25
CA GLU A 281 4.40 32.98 -4.50
C GLU A 281 3.63 31.67 -4.24
N HIS A 282 4.15 30.80 -3.38
CA HIS A 282 3.45 29.57 -2.99
C HIS A 282 2.14 29.86 -2.24
N MET A 283 2.14 30.89 -1.39
CA MET A 283 0.94 31.33 -0.66
C MET A 283 -0.10 31.96 -1.59
N GLN A 284 0.34 32.73 -2.60
CA GLN A 284 -0.55 33.31 -3.62
C GLN A 284 -1.21 32.23 -4.48
N GLU A 285 -0.49 31.16 -4.84
CA GLU A 285 -1.06 30.04 -5.59
C GLU A 285 -2.09 29.25 -4.75
N LEU A 286 -1.86 29.08 -3.45
CA LEU A 286 -2.83 28.48 -2.53
C LEU A 286 -4.09 29.35 -2.37
N LEU A 287 -3.96 30.68 -2.36
CA LEU A 287 -5.08 31.63 -2.36
C LEU A 287 -5.87 31.59 -3.68
N ARG A 288 -5.19 31.43 -4.81
CA ARG A 288 -5.82 31.25 -6.14
C ARG A 288 -6.64 29.96 -6.19
N LEU A 289 -6.09 28.86 -5.71
CA LEU A 289 -6.78 27.56 -5.62
C LEU A 289 -7.93 27.54 -4.61
N ALA A 290 -7.89 28.40 -3.59
CA ALA A 290 -8.96 28.54 -2.61
C ALA A 290 -10.12 29.45 -3.08
N THR A 291 -9.91 30.29 -4.10
CA THR A 291 -10.91 31.22 -4.62
C THR A 291 -11.71 30.67 -5.81
N GLU A 292 -11.11 29.80 -6.63
CA GLU A 292 -11.83 28.94 -7.61
C GLU A 292 -12.77 27.92 -6.90
#